data_AF-A0A011T3M6-F1
#
_entry.id   AF-A0A011T3M6-F1
#
_cell.length_a   1.000
_cell.length_b   1.000
_cell.length_c   1.000
_cell.angle_alpha   90.00
_cell.angle_beta   90.00
_cell.angle_gamma   90.00
#
_symmetry.space_group_name_H-M   'P 1'
#
loop_
_entity.id
_entity.type
_entity.pdbx_description
1 polymer ?
#
loop_
_entity_poly.entity_id
_entity_poly.type
_entity_poly.pdbx_seq_one_letter_code
_entity_poly.pdbx_strand_id
1 'polypeptide(L)'
;MPSPRSVADAELTITIRRIHSDSRETYGAPRVLAELRLGLGVHVGRKRVARLMRLDGLVGVSHRRKRRGWKPDTATHEDLVKRQFRADAPNRLWFCDITQHRATWIPAIVATV
;
A
#
# COMPACT_ATOMS: atom_id res chain seq x y z
N MET A 1 3.26 37.85 13.39
CA MET A 1 3.38 37.53 11.95
C MET A 1 3.99 36.14 11.81
N PRO A 2 3.45 35.26 10.95
CA PRO A 2 4.05 33.94 10.73
C PRO A 2 5.45 34.08 10.13
N SER A 3 6.35 33.16 10.50
CA SER A 3 7.72 33.17 9.95
C SER A 3 7.71 32.76 8.47
N PRO A 4 8.68 33.18 7.65
CA PRO A 4 8.80 32.72 6.27
C PRO A 4 8.84 31.19 6.14
N ARG A 5 9.42 30.51 7.12
CA ARG A 5 9.46 29.03 7.17
C ARG A 5 8.07 28.43 7.41
N SER A 6 7.25 29.08 8.23
CA SER A 6 5.88 28.64 8.50
C SER A 6 5.00 28.78 7.27
N VAL A 7 5.15 29.85 6.50
CA VAL A 7 4.44 30.04 5.22
C VAL A 7 4.85 28.95 4.22
N ALA A 8 6.14 28.73 4.02
CA ALA A 8 6.64 27.69 3.13
C ALA A 8 6.25 26.26 3.57
N ASP A 9 6.17 26.01 4.89
CA ASP A 9 5.67 24.73 5.42
C ASP A 9 4.17 24.56 5.15
N ALA A 10 3.36 25.63 5.22
CA ALA A 10 1.94 25.57 4.91
C ALA A 10 1.70 25.26 3.42
N GLU A 11 2.39 25.94 2.51
CA GLU A 11 2.33 25.69 1.06
C GLU A 11 2.76 24.26 0.71
N LEU A 12 3.85 23.79 1.31
CA LEU A 12 4.32 22.42 1.13
C LEU A 12 3.31 21.40 1.66
N THR A 13 2.64 21.69 2.76
CA THR A 13 1.61 20.81 3.35
C THR A 13 0.41 20.66 2.41
N ILE A 14 -0.02 21.74 1.73
CA ILE A 14 -1.07 21.68 0.72
C ILE A 14 -0.69 20.71 -0.41
N THR A 15 0.55 20.82 -0.92
CA THR A 15 1.05 19.94 -1.98
C THR A 15 1.12 18.48 -1.51
N ILE A 16 1.59 18.25 -0.28
CA ILE A 16 1.64 16.93 0.34
C ILE A 16 0.24 16.30 0.46
N ARG A 17 -0.77 17.06 0.91
CA ARG A 17 -2.17 16.59 0.98
C ARG A 17 -2.69 16.16 -0.37
N ARG A 18 -2.44 16.96 -1.42
CA ARG A 18 -2.86 16.64 -2.78
C ARG A 18 -2.25 15.32 -3.25
N ILE A 19 -0.94 15.16 -3.14
CA ILE A 19 -0.25 13.91 -3.52
C ILE A 19 -0.81 12.70 -2.74
N HIS A 20 -1.06 12.89 -1.44
CA HIS A 20 -1.62 11.82 -0.61
C HIS A 20 -3.04 11.42 -1.06
N SER A 21 -3.91 12.40 -1.30
CA SER A 21 -5.27 12.19 -1.83
C SER A 21 -5.25 11.54 -3.21
N ASP A 22 -4.41 12.03 -4.13
CA ASP A 22 -4.27 11.48 -5.50
C ASP A 22 -3.82 10.01 -5.45
N SER A 23 -3.04 9.64 -4.43
CA SER A 23 -2.63 8.25 -4.18
C SER A 23 -3.68 7.38 -3.50
N ARG A 24 -4.92 7.86 -3.30
CA ARG A 24 -5.96 7.23 -2.48
C ARG A 24 -5.43 6.88 -1.08
N GLU A 25 -4.76 7.85 -0.47
CA GLU A 25 -4.20 7.76 0.90
C GLU A 25 -3.15 6.63 1.08
N THR A 26 -2.68 6.04 -0.02
CA THR A 26 -1.75 4.91 0.03
C THR A 26 -0.32 5.38 0.31
N TYR A 27 0.05 6.59 -0.11
CA TYR A 27 1.43 7.05 -0.03
C TYR A 27 1.80 7.61 1.34
N GLY A 28 2.83 7.02 1.95
CA GLY A 28 3.50 7.58 3.13
C GLY A 28 4.66 8.52 2.74
N ALA A 29 5.32 9.09 3.74
CA ALA A 29 6.40 10.07 3.55
C ALA A 29 7.49 9.70 2.53
N PRO A 30 7.94 8.44 2.39
CA PRO A 30 8.92 8.08 1.36
C PRO A 30 8.38 8.23 -0.07
N ARG A 31 7.12 7.85 -0.32
CA ARG A 31 6.50 7.91 -1.65
C ARG A 31 6.08 9.34 -1.98
N VAL A 32 5.55 10.08 -1.01
CA VAL A 32 5.29 11.52 -1.16
C VAL A 32 6.57 12.28 -1.48
N LEU A 33 7.69 11.97 -0.81
CA LEU A 33 8.99 12.57 -1.13
C LEU A 33 9.45 12.25 -2.57
N ALA A 34 9.22 11.01 -3.02
CA ALA A 34 9.56 10.62 -4.38
C ALA A 34 8.73 11.42 -5.41
N GLU A 35 7.43 11.59 -5.19
CA GLU A 35 6.58 12.40 -6.08
C GLU A 35 6.96 13.88 -6.06
N LEU A 36 7.25 14.45 -4.88
CA LEU A 36 7.74 15.82 -4.77
C LEU A 36 9.01 16.01 -5.59
N ARG A 37 9.97 15.08 -5.50
CA ARG A 37 11.27 15.21 -6.16
C ARG A 37 11.25 14.87 -7.65
N LEU A 38 10.63 13.74 -8.02
CA LEU A 38 10.66 13.20 -9.37
C LEU A 38 9.49 13.69 -10.23
N GLY A 39 8.30 13.82 -9.64
CA GLY A 39 7.10 14.29 -10.34
C GLY A 39 7.03 15.81 -10.43
N LEU A 40 7.38 16.52 -9.35
CA LEU A 40 7.23 17.99 -9.26
C LEU A 40 8.56 18.76 -9.23
N GLY A 41 9.71 18.08 -9.22
CA GLY A 41 11.02 18.72 -9.17
C GLY A 41 11.34 19.46 -7.84
N VAL A 42 10.50 19.31 -6.82
CA VAL A 42 10.62 19.99 -5.53
C VAL A 42 11.62 19.26 -4.63
N HIS A 43 12.71 19.97 -4.28
CA HIS A 43 13.77 19.42 -3.45
C HIS A 43 13.53 19.73 -1.97
N VAL A 44 13.10 18.73 -1.22
CA VAL A 44 12.85 18.84 0.23
C VAL A 44 13.44 17.68 1.01
N GLY A 45 13.88 17.97 2.24
CA GLY A 45 14.46 16.96 3.12
C GLY A 45 13.41 15.95 3.62
N ARG A 46 13.77 14.67 3.65
CA ARG A 46 12.90 13.57 4.14
C ARG A 46 12.28 13.84 5.51
N LYS A 47 13.06 14.39 6.45
CA LYS A 47 12.59 14.72 7.80
C LYS A 47 11.51 15.82 7.78
N ARG A 48 11.59 16.77 6.85
CA ARG A 48 10.59 17.85 6.69
C ARG A 48 9.26 17.27 6.23
N VAL A 49 9.27 16.46 5.17
CA VAL A 49 8.06 15.78 4.67
C VAL A 49 7.42 14.92 5.75
N ALA A 50 8.21 14.09 6.42
CA ALA A 50 7.70 13.23 7.50
C ALA A 50 7.12 14.02 8.68
N ARG A 51 7.75 15.15 9.06
CA ARG A 51 7.24 16.04 10.09
C ARG A 51 5.90 16.67 9.68
N LEU A 52 5.80 17.21 8.47
CA LEU A 52 4.57 17.86 7.99
C LEU A 52 3.42 16.87 7.86
N MET A 53 3.66 15.69 7.28
CA MET A 53 2.64 14.63 7.24
C MET A 53 2.16 14.24 8.64
N ARG A 54 3.06 14.13 9.62
CA ARG A 54 2.68 13.81 11.00
C ARG A 54 1.85 14.91 11.66
N LEU A 55 2.25 16.17 11.50
CA LEU A 55 1.50 17.32 12.03
C LEU A 55 0.11 17.41 11.41
N ASP A 56 -0.04 16.95 10.18
CA ASP A 56 -1.26 16.98 9.40
C ASP A 56 -2.11 15.70 9.50
N GLY A 57 -1.66 14.71 10.30
CA GLY A 57 -2.38 13.45 10.49
C GLY A 57 -2.35 12.48 9.30
N LEU A 58 -1.54 12.76 8.27
CA LEU A 58 -1.46 11.95 7.06
C LEU A 58 -0.61 10.70 7.27
N VAL A 59 -1.17 9.53 6.99
CA VAL A 59 -0.51 8.24 7.16
C VAL A 59 -0.71 7.40 5.90
N GLY A 60 0.38 6.96 5.28
CA GLY A 60 0.31 6.04 4.16
C GLY A 60 0.08 4.59 4.59
N VAL A 61 -0.46 3.78 3.68
CA VAL A 61 -0.60 2.34 3.86
C VAL A 61 0.77 1.70 4.05
N SER A 62 0.90 0.93 5.13
CA SER A 62 2.12 0.22 5.50
C SER A 62 1.87 -1.28 5.51
N HIS A 63 2.58 -2.03 4.66
CA HIS A 63 2.67 -3.50 4.76
C HIS A 63 3.63 -3.88 5.89
N ARG A 64 3.50 -3.26 7.06
CA ARG A 64 4.33 -3.58 8.23
C ARG A 64 4.21 -5.08 8.47
N ARG A 65 5.37 -5.75 8.59
CA ARG A 65 5.45 -7.21 8.73
C ARG A 65 4.46 -7.66 9.81
N LYS A 66 3.45 -8.41 9.38
CA LYS A 66 2.39 -8.93 10.24
C LYS A 66 3.07 -9.68 11.39
N ARG A 67 2.84 -9.22 12.62
CA ARG A 67 3.42 -9.86 13.82
C ARG A 67 2.87 -11.28 13.92
N ARG A 68 3.62 -12.17 14.57
CA ARG A 68 3.17 -13.54 14.87
C ARG A 68 1.82 -13.45 15.60
N GLY A 69 0.78 -14.09 15.06
CA GLY A 69 -0.59 -14.01 15.58
C GLY A 69 -1.51 -12.97 14.91
N TRP A 70 -1.05 -12.24 13.88
CA TRP A 70 -1.94 -11.44 13.04
C TRP A 70 -2.96 -12.34 12.35
N LYS A 71 -4.25 -12.10 12.61
CA LYS A 71 -5.35 -12.73 11.89
C LYS A 71 -5.81 -11.77 10.79
N PRO A 72 -6.04 -12.26 9.56
CA PRO A 72 -6.72 -11.48 8.55
C PRO A 72 -8.11 -11.09 9.02
N ASP A 73 -8.57 -9.92 8.59
CA ASP A 73 -9.97 -9.55 8.71
C ASP A 73 -10.85 -10.57 7.98
N THR A 74 -12.12 -10.62 8.37
CA THR A 74 -13.12 -11.49 7.73
C THR A 74 -13.13 -11.23 6.23
N ALA A 75 -13.08 -12.30 5.44
CA ALA A 75 -13.15 -12.20 3.99
C ALA A 75 -14.41 -11.43 3.58
N THR A 76 -14.27 -10.50 2.63
CA THR A 76 -15.41 -9.71 2.10
C THR A 76 -16.38 -10.57 1.29
N HIS A 77 -15.95 -11.77 0.89
CA HIS A 77 -16.73 -12.72 0.11
C HIS A 77 -16.99 -13.99 0.91
N GLU A 78 -18.08 -14.68 0.58
CA GLU A 78 -18.42 -15.96 1.18
C GLU A 78 -17.46 -17.07 0.67
N ASP A 79 -16.94 -17.86 1.60
CA ASP A 79 -16.23 -19.10 1.27
C ASP A 79 -17.25 -20.18 0.94
N LEU A 80 -17.64 -20.26 -0.34
CA LEU A 80 -18.63 -21.20 -0.85
C LEU A 80 -18.26 -22.67 -0.60
N VAL A 81 -16.96 -22.95 -0.45
CA VAL A 81 -16.42 -24.30 -0.28
C VAL A 81 -16.22 -24.63 1.20
N LYS A 82 -16.29 -23.64 2.11
CA LYS A 82 -16.09 -23.79 3.55
C LYS A 82 -14.81 -24.57 3.88
N ARG A 83 -13.75 -24.35 3.07
CA ARG A 83 -12.48 -25.09 3.11
C ARG A 83 -12.58 -26.62 2.95
N GLN A 84 -13.65 -27.11 2.32
CA GLN A 84 -13.86 -28.54 2.00
C GLN A 84 -13.44 -28.84 0.55
N PHE A 85 -12.16 -29.19 0.35
CA PHE A 85 -11.60 -29.45 -0.99
C PHE A 85 -11.81 -30.88 -1.50
N ARG A 86 -12.84 -31.58 -1.00
CA ARG A 86 -13.18 -32.95 -1.41
C ARG A 86 -14.52 -32.94 -2.14
N ALA A 87 -14.62 -33.75 -3.19
CA ALA A 87 -15.84 -33.93 -3.96
C ALA A 87 -16.13 -35.42 -4.14
N ASP A 88 -17.41 -35.80 -4.03
CA ASP A 88 -17.86 -37.20 -4.12
C ASP A 88 -17.95 -37.71 -5.58
N ALA A 89 -17.86 -36.82 -6.56
CA ALA A 89 -17.87 -37.14 -7.98
C ALA A 89 -17.10 -36.08 -8.80
N PRO A 90 -16.61 -36.44 -10.01
CA PRO A 90 -16.03 -35.47 -10.94
C PRO A 90 -16.98 -34.31 -11.25
N ASN A 91 -16.42 -33.15 -11.59
CA ASN A 91 -17.15 -31.93 -11.97
C ASN A 91 -18.08 -31.33 -10.90
N ARG A 92 -17.92 -31.69 -9.61
CA ARG A 92 -18.72 -31.13 -8.50
C ARG A 92 -18.05 -29.98 -7.77
N LEU A 93 -16.72 -29.94 -7.76
CA LEU A 93 -15.93 -28.88 -7.15
C LEU A 93 -14.76 -28.56 -8.07
N TRP A 94 -14.59 -27.29 -8.39
CA TRP A 94 -13.51 -26.79 -9.22
C TRP A 94 -12.75 -25.76 -8.40
N PHE A 95 -11.47 -26.00 -8.16
CA PHE A 95 -10.56 -25.04 -7.56
C PHE A 95 -9.22 -25.15 -8.29
N CYS A 96 -8.52 -24.03 -8.39
CA CYS A 96 -7.18 -23.99 -8.96
C CYS A 96 -6.23 -23.46 -7.89
N ASP A 97 -5.02 -24.02 -7.83
CA ASP A 97 -3.95 -23.40 -7.06
C ASP A 97 -3.15 -22.43 -7.93
N ILE A 98 -2.53 -21.44 -7.28
CA ILE A 98 -1.58 -20.54 -7.90
C ILE A 98 -0.22 -20.93 -7.37
N THR A 99 0.56 -21.64 -8.20
CA THR A 99 1.91 -22.05 -7.83
C THR A 99 2.91 -21.00 -8.32
N GLN A 100 3.72 -20.49 -7.39
CA GLN A 100 4.79 -19.53 -7.70
C GLN A 100 6.09 -20.28 -7.95
N HIS A 101 6.62 -20.18 -9.17
CA HIS A 101 7.92 -20.75 -9.51
C HIS A 101 9.02 -19.70 -9.36
N ARG A 102 10.16 -20.13 -8.80
CA ARG A 102 11.36 -19.29 -8.74
C ARG A 102 11.94 -19.15 -10.15
N ALA A 103 12.02 -17.92 -10.63
CA ALA A 103 12.69 -17.58 -11.86
C ALA A 103 13.63 -16.39 -11.62
N THR A 104 14.69 -16.33 -12.42
CA THR A 104 15.87 -15.49 -12.18
C THR A 104 15.59 -13.98 -12.28
N TRP A 105 14.48 -13.58 -12.93
CA TRP A 105 14.19 -12.16 -13.21
C TRP A 105 12.74 -11.73 -12.91
N ILE A 106 11.74 -12.62 -13.08
CA ILE A 106 10.34 -12.38 -12.69
C ILE A 106 9.75 -13.73 -12.23
N PRO A 107 9.09 -13.84 -11.07
CA PRO A 107 8.44 -15.09 -10.67
C PRO A 107 7.34 -15.45 -11.67
N ALA A 108 7.42 -16.64 -12.26
CA ALA A 108 6.36 -17.17 -13.11
C ALA A 108 5.21 -17.65 -12.21
N ILE A 109 4.00 -17.24 -12.56
CA ILE A 109 2.76 -17.66 -11.91
C ILE A 109 2.03 -18.59 -12.87
N VAL A 110 1.83 -19.85 -12.48
CA VAL A 110 1.09 -20.84 -13.26
C VAL A 110 -0.10 -21.31 -12.44
N ALA A 111 -1.27 -21.38 -13.08
CA ALA A 111 -2.44 -22.01 -12.49
C ALA A 111 -2.40 -23.51 -12.81
N THR A 112 -2.40 -24.35 -11.77
CA THR A 112 -2.45 -25.82 -11.93
C THR A 112 -3.86 -26.30 -11.57
N VAL A 113 -4.35 -27.30 -12.30
CA VAL A 113 -5.63 -28.00 -12.06
C VAL A 113 -5.34 -29.40 -11.57
#